data_AF-A0A935C397-F1
#
_entry.id   AF-A0A935C397-F1
#
_cell.length_a   1.000
_cell.length_b   1.000
_cell.length_c   1.000
_cell.angle_alpha   90.00
_cell.angle_beta   90.00
_cell.angle_gamma   90.00
#
_symmetry.space_group_name_H-M   'P 1'
#
loop_
_entity.id
_entity.type
_entity.pdbx_description
1 polymer ?
#
loop_
_entity_poly.entity_id
_entity_poly.type
_entity_poly.pdbx_seq_one_letter_code
_entity_poly.pdbx_strand_id
1 'polypeptide(L)' 'MEKAVKEKNVKLKVKRAFYDKTDSLKLKKVGEELDVSPDRGEKLISLGLAEKPDADAQKATAEK' A
#
# COMPACT_ATOMS: atom_id res chain seq x y z
N MET A 1 -9.83 9.41 26.55
CA MET A 1 -10.06 9.08 25.13
C MET A 1 -9.05 9.88 24.30
N GLU A 2 -8.78 9.45 23.07
CA GLU A 2 -7.68 9.89 22.18
C GLU A 2 -6.29 9.30 22.50
N LYS A 3 -6.06 8.07 22.03
CA LYS A 3 -4.70 7.67 21.66
C LYS A 3 -4.40 8.38 20.33
N ALA A 4 -3.61 9.44 20.40
CA ALA A 4 -2.84 9.93 19.26
C ALA A 4 -1.83 8.84 18.88
N VAL A 5 -2.27 7.85 18.10
CA VAL A 5 -1.36 6.90 17.50
C VAL A 5 -0.66 7.69 16.39
N LYS A 6 0.59 8.08 16.63
CA LYS A 6 1.57 8.33 15.56
C LYS A 6 1.73 7.01 14.82
N GLU A 7 0.72 6.63 14.04
CA GLU A 7 0.79 5.47 13.19
C GLU A 7 1.85 5.80 12.15
N LYS A 8 2.91 5.01 12.14
CA LYS A 8 3.92 5.09 11.09
C LYS A 8 3.21 4.66 9.81
N ASN A 9 2.67 5.61 9.06
CA ASN A 9 2.05 5.31 7.78
C ASN A 9 3.08 4.66 6.87
N VAL A 10 2.66 3.61 6.18
CA VAL A 10 3.45 2.90 5.18
C VAL A 10 2.98 3.37 3.81
N LYS A 11 3.95 3.71 2.97
CA LYS A 11 3.69 3.94 1.56
C LYS A 11 3.53 2.60 0.87
N LEU A 12 2.53 2.48 0.01
CA LEU A 12 2.20 1.31 -0.79
C LEU A 12 1.96 1.73 -2.22
N LYS A 13 2.25 0.88 -3.18
CA LYS A 13 1.91 1.07 -4.58
C LYS A 13 0.76 0.16 -4.95
N VAL A 14 -0.31 0.71 -5.51
CA VAL A 14 -1.46 -0.07 -5.94
C VAL A 14 -1.07 -0.95 -7.11
N LYS A 15 -1.28 -2.27 -6.98
CA LYS A 15 -1.01 -3.26 -8.01
C LYS A 15 -2.24 -3.52 -8.88
N ARG A 16 -3.42 -3.44 -8.29
CA ARG A 16 -4.70 -3.69 -8.96
C ARG A 16 -5.69 -2.60 -8.61
N ALA A 17 -6.42 -2.08 -9.59
CA ALA A 17 -7.40 -1.04 -9.32
C ALA A 17 -8.52 -1.56 -8.41
N PHE A 18 -8.89 -0.79 -7.39
CA PHE A 18 -9.95 -1.15 -6.45
C PHE A 18 -10.67 0.08 -5.93
N TYR A 19 -11.91 -0.12 -5.50
CA TYR A 19 -12.70 0.92 -4.83
C TYR A 19 -12.47 0.86 -3.34
N ASP A 20 -11.96 1.95 -2.78
CA ASP A 20 -11.64 2.00 -1.38
C ASP A 20 -12.86 2.40 -0.54
N LYS A 21 -13.45 1.43 0.17
CA LYS A 21 -14.63 1.68 1.01
C LYS A 21 -14.36 2.63 2.17
N THR A 22 -13.10 2.72 2.62
CA THR A 22 -12.69 3.56 3.74
C THR A 22 -12.51 5.02 3.32
N ASP A 23 -12.19 5.26 2.05
CA ASP A 23 -11.96 6.58 1.45
C ASP A 23 -13.11 6.92 0.47
N SER A 24 -14.34 6.83 0.96
CA SER A 24 -15.55 7.25 0.22
C SER A 24 -15.75 6.57 -1.15
N LEU A 25 -15.36 5.31 -1.30
CA LEU A 25 -15.40 4.56 -2.57
C LEU A 25 -14.57 5.22 -3.68
N LYS A 26 -13.49 5.92 -3.34
CA LYS A 26 -12.57 6.42 -4.37
C LYS A 26 -11.91 5.25 -5.10
N LEU A 27 -11.87 5.36 -6.42
CA LEU A 27 -11.17 4.41 -7.28
C LEU A 27 -9.67 4.64 -7.16
N LYS A 28 -8.96 3.68 -6.59
CA LYS A 28 -7.50 3.62 -6.55
C LYS A 28 -7.00 2.97 -7.82
N LYS A 29 -6.15 3.67 -8.57
CA LYS A 29 -5.65 3.17 -9.86
C LYS A 29 -4.34 2.40 -9.68
N VAL A 30 -4.07 1.47 -10.58
CA VAL A 30 -2.79 0.76 -10.63
C VAL A 30 -1.65 1.77 -10.77
N GLY A 31 -0.61 1.61 -9.96
CA GLY A 31 0.55 2.49 -9.90
C GLY A 31 0.40 3.68 -8.94
N GLU A 32 -0.79 3.94 -8.41
CA GLU A 32 -1.03 5.01 -7.43
C GLU A 32 -0.31 4.69 -6.10
N GLU A 33 0.31 5.70 -5.49
CA GLU A 33 0.92 5.59 -4.17
C GLU A 33 -0.11 5.88 -3.08
N LEU A 34 -0.24 4.97 -2.12
CA LEU A 34 -1.12 5.07 -0.96
C LEU A 34 -0.29 5.23 0.29
N ASP A 35 -0.60 6.23 1.09
CA ASP A 35 -0.08 6.38 2.44
C ASP A 35 -1.17 5.90 3.41
N VAL A 36 -0.97 4.72 4.00
CA VAL A 36 -1.96 4.06 4.86
C VAL A 36 -1.30 3.52 6.12
N SER A 37 -2.10 3.24 7.14
CA SER A 37 -1.70 2.49 8.33
C SER A 37 -1.01 1.17 7.99
N PRO A 38 -0.04 0.71 8.80
CA PRO A 38 0.68 -0.55 8.57
C PRO A 38 -0.25 -1.76 8.53
N ASP A 39 -1.22 -1.86 9.46
CA ASP A 39 -2.22 -2.93 9.50
C ASP A 39 -3.05 -3.00 8.21
N ARG A 40 -3.50 -1.83 7.73
CA ARG A 40 -4.23 -1.71 6.47
C ARG A 40 -3.34 -2.05 5.28
N GLY A 41 -2.07 -1.67 5.35
CA GLY A 41 -1.12 -1.96 4.30
C GLY A 41 -0.86 -3.45 4.13
N GLU A 42 -0.67 -4.17 5.23
CA GLU A 42 -0.56 -5.63 5.21
C GLU A 42 -1.82 -6.29 4.65
N LYS A 43 -3.01 -5.79 4.99
CA LYS A 43 -4.27 -6.27 4.38
C LYS A 43 -4.31 -6.04 2.86
N LEU A 44 -3.96 -4.84 2.39
CA LEU A 44 -3.94 -4.53 0.96
C LEU A 44 -2.94 -5.40 0.19
N ILE A 45 -1.78 -5.69 0.79
CA ILE A 45 -0.77 -6.59 0.23
C ILE A 45 -1.27 -8.04 0.23
N SER A 46 -1.84 -8.51 1.34
CA SER A 46 -2.37 -9.87 1.46
C SER A 46 -3.53 -10.14 0.51
N LEU A 47 -4.30 -9.11 0.15
CA LEU A 47 -5.36 -9.18 -0.86
C LEU A 47 -4.84 -9.04 -2.30
N GLY A 48 -3.54 -8.81 -2.49
CA GLY A 48 -2.92 -8.58 -3.80
C GLY A 48 -3.37 -7.29 -4.49
N LEU A 49 -3.89 -6.32 -3.72
CA LEU A 49 -4.37 -5.03 -4.23
C LEU A 49 -3.26 -3.99 -4.28
N ALA A 50 -2.32 -4.06 -3.36
CA ALA A 50 -1.14 -3.20 -3.31
C ALA A 50 0.13 -4.00 -3.03
N GLU A 51 1.28 -3.38 -3.26
CA GLU A 51 2.60 -3.90 -2.94
C GLU A 51 3.39 -2.80 -2.23
N LYS A 52 4.42 -3.16 -1.43
CA LYS A 52 5.30 -2.14 -0.88
C LYS A 52 6.07 -1.52 -2.06
N PRO A 53 6.16 -0.18 -2.18
CA PRO A 53 7.01 0.45 -3.16
C PRO A 53 8.41 0.02 -2.79
N ASP A 54 8.96 -0.83 -3.63
CA ASP A 54 10.27 -1.39 -3.50
C ASP A 54 11.29 -0.24 -3.37
N ALA A 55 11.83 -0.05 -2.17
CA ALA A 55 13.22 0.38 -2.05
C ALA A 55 14.17 -0.76 -2.50
N ASP A 56 13.63 -1.94 -2.81
CA ASP A 56 14.29 -3.16 -3.27
C ASP A 56 14.28 -3.35 -4.80
N ALA A 57 13.98 -2.28 -5.57
CA ALA A 57 14.32 -2.21 -6.99
C ALA A 57 15.86 -2.19 -7.24
N GLN A 58 16.65 -2.58 -6.23
CA GLN A 58 18.03 -3.01 -6.30
C GLN A 58 18.19 -4.41 -5.68
N LYS A 59 17.49 -5.44 -6.17
CA LYS A 59 18.02 -6.82 -6.30
C LYS A 59 17.01 -7.81 -6.90
N ALA A 60 16.58 -7.57 -8.13
CA ALA A 60 15.92 -8.61 -8.92
C ALA A 60 16.27 -8.53 -10.42
N THR A 61 17.52 -8.23 -10.76
CA THR A 61 18.07 -8.42 -12.12
C THR A 61 19.59 -8.53 -12.05
N ALA A 62 20.12 -9.74 -11.82
CA ALA A 62 21.41 -10.21 -12.35
C ALA A 62 21.72 -11.61 -11.81
N GLU A 63 20.93 -12.62 -12.20
CA GLU A 63 21.48 -13.96 -12.39
C GLU A 63 21.46 -14.19 -13.91
N LYS A 64 22.66 -14.24 -14.51
CA LYS A 64 22.89 -14.64 -15.89
C LYS A 64 24.12 -15.54 -15.91
#